data_AF-A0A099CW93-F1
#
_entry.id   AF-A0A099CW93-F1
#
_cell.length_a   1.000
_cell.length_b   1.000
_cell.length_c   1.000
_cell.angle_alpha   90.00
_cell.angle_beta   90.00
_cell.angle_gamma   90.00
#
_symmetry.space_group_name_H-M   'P 1'
#
loop_
_entity.id
_entity.type
_entity.pdbx_description
1 polymer ?
#
loop_
_entity_poly.entity_id
_entity_poly.type
_entity_poly.pdbx_seq_one_letter_code
_entity_poly.pdbx_strand_id
1 'polypeptide(L)'
;MPDSRFVQTWQHAARELELHVTPWRVVLLPSAKCLVADLWIEGFGSPRGMLLFGQSGQIGDYGEELLREAWAYTVLGLERHVADSHDAIMQRLRQWGWYGAPERMPGWLIGA
;
A
#
# COMPACT_ATOMS: atom_id res chain seq x y z
N MET A 1 16.65 -6.74 3.53
CA MET A 1 15.59 -6.50 4.52
C MET A 1 14.85 -5.24 4.10
N PRO A 2 13.51 -5.17 4.29
CA PRO A 2 12.74 -3.94 4.09
C PRO A 2 13.39 -2.76 4.82
N ASP A 3 13.47 -1.58 4.19
CA ASP A 3 13.99 -0.40 4.89
C ASP A 3 13.00 -0.02 6.00
N SER A 4 13.49 -0.13 7.25
CA SER A 4 12.71 0.15 8.45
C SER A 4 12.07 1.53 8.45
N ARG A 5 12.69 2.54 7.81
CA ARG A 5 12.17 3.92 7.82
C ARG A 5 10.90 4.04 6.98
N PHE A 6 10.85 3.40 5.81
CA PHE A 6 9.64 3.41 4.97
C PHE A 6 8.45 2.77 5.68
N VAL A 7 8.68 1.61 6.31
CA VAL A 7 7.66 0.93 7.12
C VAL A 7 7.22 1.81 8.30
N GLN A 8 8.17 2.44 9.00
CA GLN A 8 7.88 3.34 10.12
C GLN A 8 7.07 4.58 9.70
N THR A 9 7.41 5.23 8.58
CA THR A 9 6.67 6.39 8.06
C THR A 9 5.21 6.03 7.82
N TRP A 10 4.94 4.90 7.14
CA TRP A 10 3.57 4.46 6.88
C TRP A 10 2.85 3.94 8.13
N GLN A 11 3.54 3.31 9.07
CA GLN A 11 2.95 2.93 10.36
C GLN A 11 2.61 4.15 11.24
N HIS A 12 3.40 5.22 11.14
CA HIS A 12 3.07 6.49 11.78
C HIS A 12 1.84 7.12 11.14
N ALA A 13 1.84 7.30 9.82
CA ALA A 13 0.69 7.81 9.08
C ALA A 13 -0.58 6.97 9.29
N ALA A 14 -0.44 5.65 9.42
CA ALA A 14 -1.57 4.77 9.70
C ALA A 14 -2.25 5.07 11.02
N ARG A 15 -1.50 5.48 12.05
CA ARG A 15 -2.07 5.88 13.34
C ARG A 15 -2.77 7.23 13.26
N GLU A 16 -2.20 8.17 12.52
CA GLU A 16 -2.77 9.51 12.35
C GLU A 16 -4.02 9.52 11.47
N LEU A 17 -4.04 8.68 10.44
CA LEU A 17 -5.10 8.60 9.43
C LEU A 17 -6.09 7.45 9.65
N GLU A 18 -5.99 6.75 10.79
CA GLU A 18 -6.82 5.59 11.15
C GLU A 18 -6.83 4.50 10.06
N LEU A 19 -5.67 4.24 9.46
CA LEU A 19 -5.51 3.24 8.42
C LEU A 19 -5.16 1.87 9.00
N HIS A 20 -5.66 0.83 8.35
CA HIS A 20 -5.23 -0.54 8.61
C HIS A 20 -4.04 -0.89 7.71
N VAL A 21 -2.84 -0.85 8.28
CA VAL A 21 -1.59 -1.15 7.58
C VAL A 21 -0.90 -2.36 8.21
N THR A 22 -0.61 -3.37 7.39
CA THR A 22 0.12 -4.58 7.81
C THR A 22 1.50 -4.61 7.15
N PRO A 23 2.59 -4.71 7.91
CA PRO A 23 3.92 -4.89 7.34
C PRO A 23 4.12 -6.31 6.79
N TRP A 24 4.99 -6.45 5.79
CA TRP A 24 5.48 -7.73 5.27
C TRP A 24 4.38 -8.67 4.77
N ARG A 25 3.50 -8.16 3.91
CA ARG A 25 2.40 -8.95 3.36
C ARG A 25 2.94 -9.94 2.32
N VAL A 26 2.77 -11.23 2.60
CA VAL A 26 3.05 -12.29 1.64
C VAL A 26 1.85 -12.49 0.72
N VAL A 27 2.09 -12.52 -0.59
CA VAL A 27 1.10 -12.80 -1.63
C VAL A 27 1.56 -14.00 -2.43
N LEU A 28 0.75 -15.06 -2.43
CA LEU A 28 0.96 -16.24 -3.27
C LEU A 28 0.33 -15.99 -4.64
N LEU A 29 1.14 -16.08 -5.69
CA LEU A 29 0.72 -15.89 -7.07
C LEU A 29 0.31 -17.23 -7.72
N PRO A 30 -0.48 -17.19 -8.82
CA PRO A 30 -0.85 -18.39 -9.58
C PRO A 30 0.35 -19.20 -10.09
N SER A 31 1.48 -18.55 -10.36
CA SER A 31 2.76 -19.19 -10.70
C SER A 31 3.42 -19.97 -9.55
N ALA A 32 2.76 -20.10 -8.40
CA ALA A 32 3.30 -20.63 -7.15
C ALA A 32 4.52 -19.85 -6.61
N LYS A 33 4.68 -18.60 -7.08
CA LYS A 33 5.67 -17.66 -6.55
C LYS A 33 5.09 -16.88 -5.38
N CYS A 34 5.95 -16.53 -4.44
CA CYS A 34 5.59 -15.68 -3.31
C CYS A 34 6.22 -14.31 -3.49
N LEU A 35 5.41 -13.26 -3.39
CA LEU A 35 5.87 -11.89 -3.26
C LEU A 35 5.73 -11.44 -1.81
N VAL A 36 6.68 -10.64 -1.36
CA VAL A 36 6.62 -9.99 -0.04
C VAL A 36 6.58 -8.49 -0.28
N ALA A 37 5.40 -7.90 -0.11
CA ALA A 37 5.25 -6.45 -0.09
C ALA A 37 5.75 -5.91 1.25
N ASP A 38 6.36 -4.74 1.23
CA ASP A 38 6.84 -4.11 2.48
C ASP A 38 5.66 -3.73 3.37
N LEU A 39 4.56 -3.29 2.77
CA LEU A 39 3.31 -2.93 3.44
C LEU A 39 2.10 -3.36 2.61
N TRP A 40 0.99 -3.59 3.30
CA TRP A 40 -0.33 -3.73 2.73
C TRP A 40 -1.30 -2.78 3.44
N ILE A 41 -2.05 -2.02 2.67
CA ILE A 41 -3.07 -1.10 3.16
C ILE A 41 -4.44 -1.66 2.80
N GLU A 42 -5.23 -2.01 3.81
CA GLU A 42 -6.57 -2.57 3.63
C GLU A 42 -7.50 -1.50 3.03
N GLY A 43 -8.32 -1.88 2.05
CA GLY A 43 -9.40 -1.04 1.53
C GLY A 43 -8.98 0.06 0.55
N PHE A 44 -7.71 0.17 0.16
CA PHE A 44 -7.26 1.17 -0.82
C PHE A 44 -6.80 0.53 -2.14
N GLY A 45 -6.98 1.24 -3.27
CA GLY A 45 -6.47 0.85 -4.59
C GLY A 45 -7.22 -0.28 -5.30
N SER A 46 -7.64 -1.30 -4.55
CA SER A 46 -8.45 -2.41 -5.05
C SER A 46 -9.27 -3.05 -3.91
N PRO A 47 -10.24 -3.93 -4.22
CA PRO A 47 -10.93 -4.72 -3.19
C PRO A 47 -10.01 -5.61 -2.34
N ARG A 48 -8.83 -6.01 -2.85
CA ARG A 48 -7.82 -6.74 -2.07
C ARG A 48 -6.88 -5.80 -1.28
N GLY A 49 -7.03 -4.49 -1.40
CA GLY A 49 -6.15 -3.48 -0.82
C GLY A 49 -4.97 -3.12 -1.72
N MET A 50 -4.06 -2.32 -1.17
CA MET A 50 -2.90 -1.77 -1.88
C MET A 50 -1.62 -2.36 -1.31
N LEU A 51 -0.81 -2.99 -2.17
CA LEU A 51 0.53 -3.47 -1.83
C LEU A 51 1.55 -2.35 -2.09
N LEU A 52 2.40 -2.05 -1.12
CA LEU A 52 3.49 -1.09 -1.28
C LEU A 52 4.84 -1.82 -1.30
N PHE A 53 5.64 -1.47 -2.29
CA PHE A 53 7.01 -1.94 -2.46
C PHE A 53 7.96 -0.74 -2.43
N GLY A 54 9.01 -0.80 -1.63
CA GLY A 54 10.02 0.25 -1.54
C GLY A 54 11.00 0.23 -2.71
N GLN A 55 11.16 -0.92 -3.36
CA GLN A 55 12.14 -1.15 -4.42
C GLN A 55 11.48 -1.77 -5.65
N SER A 56 11.76 -1.21 -6.83
CA SER A 56 11.19 -1.70 -8.10
C SER A 56 11.55 -3.15 -8.39
N GLY A 57 12.74 -3.59 -7.97
CA GLY A 57 13.20 -4.97 -8.13
C GLY A 57 12.38 -6.01 -7.36
N GLN A 58 11.56 -5.63 -6.37
CA GLN A 58 10.74 -6.57 -5.61
C GLN A 58 9.57 -7.13 -6.42
N ILE A 59 9.07 -6.38 -7.41
CA ILE A 59 7.94 -6.81 -8.25
C ILE A 59 8.41 -7.58 -9.48
N GLY A 60 9.57 -7.24 -10.04
CA GLY A 60 10.07 -7.86 -11.28
C GLY A 60 8.99 -7.88 -12.37
N ASP A 61 8.80 -9.03 -13.01
CA ASP A 61 7.81 -9.24 -14.08
C ASP A 61 6.43 -9.68 -13.55
N TYR A 62 6.23 -9.75 -12.24
CA TYR A 62 5.01 -10.29 -11.62
C TYR A 62 3.84 -9.29 -11.57
N GLY A 63 4.01 -8.08 -12.10
CA GLY A 63 2.99 -7.02 -12.09
C GLY A 63 1.68 -7.45 -12.74
N GLU A 64 1.74 -8.14 -13.88
CA GLU A 64 0.55 -8.63 -14.57
C GLU A 64 -0.20 -9.73 -13.78
N GLU A 65 0.53 -10.60 -13.07
CA GLU A 65 -0.08 -11.63 -12.22
C GLU A 65 -0.82 -11.00 -11.04
N LEU A 66 -0.24 -9.97 -10.41
CA LEU A 66 -0.91 -9.21 -9.34
C LEU A 66 -2.21 -8.58 -9.83
N LEU A 67 -2.18 -7.92 -10.99
CA LEU A 67 -3.37 -7.27 -11.56
C LEU A 67 -4.44 -8.30 -11.94
N ARG A 68 -4.06 -9.45 -12.51
CA ARG A 68 -4.98 -10.55 -12.83
C ARG A 68 -5.67 -11.09 -11.58
N GLU A 69 -4.94 -11.09 -10.46
CA GLU A 69 -5.44 -11.45 -9.14
C GLU A 69 -6.14 -10.29 -8.40
N ALA A 70 -6.49 -9.21 -9.11
CA ALA A 70 -7.18 -8.04 -8.56
C ALA A 70 -6.46 -7.39 -7.35
N TRP A 71 -5.13 -7.51 -7.29
CA TRP A 71 -4.30 -6.73 -6.37
C TRP A 71 -3.94 -5.40 -7.01
N ALA A 72 -4.10 -4.31 -6.27
CA ALA A 72 -3.43 -3.06 -6.58
C ALA A 72 -2.03 -3.07 -5.95
N TYR A 73 -1.08 -2.43 -6.63
CA TYR A 73 0.25 -2.20 -6.10
C TYR A 73 0.82 -0.86 -6.54
N THR A 74 1.81 -0.39 -5.78
CA THR A 74 2.69 0.68 -6.22
C THR A 74 4.12 0.46 -5.73
N VAL A 75 5.07 1.01 -6.47
CA VAL A 75 6.47 1.10 -6.03
C VAL A 75 6.73 2.54 -5.60
N LEU A 76 7.07 2.73 -4.33
CA LEU A 76 7.41 4.01 -3.75
C LEU A 76 8.90 3.96 -3.38
N GLY A 77 9.76 4.47 -4.27
CA GLY A 77 11.21 4.46 -4.07
C GLY A 77 11.61 4.99 -2.69
N LEU A 78 12.32 4.17 -1.90
CA LEU A 78 12.64 4.42 -0.50
C LEU A 78 13.17 5.83 -0.21
N GLU A 79 14.09 6.34 -1.02
CA GLU A 79 14.74 7.63 -0.76
C GLU A 79 13.81 8.84 -0.94
N ARG A 80 12.78 8.71 -1.80
CA ARG A 80 11.89 9.83 -2.13
C ARG A 80 10.74 10.00 -1.15
N HIS A 81 10.37 8.92 -0.46
CA HIS A 81 9.09 8.85 0.27
C HIS A 81 9.22 8.72 1.78
N VAL A 82 10.42 8.48 2.31
CA VAL A 82 10.66 8.50 3.77
C VAL A 82 10.35 9.88 4.37
N ALA A 83 10.42 10.95 3.56
CA ALA A 83 10.12 12.33 3.96
C ALA A 83 8.78 12.85 3.42
N ASP A 84 7.88 11.98 2.97
CA ASP A 84 6.54 12.42 2.56
C ASP A 84 5.83 13.07 3.75
N SER A 85 5.25 14.25 3.51
CA SER A 85 4.38 14.89 4.49
C SER A 85 3.08 14.11 4.66
N HIS A 86 2.41 14.34 5.79
CA HIS A 86 1.07 13.81 6.05
C HIS A 86 0.10 14.10 4.88
N ASP A 87 0.10 15.33 4.36
CA ASP A 87 -0.76 15.73 3.23
C ASP A 87 -0.41 14.99 1.93
N ALA A 88 0.87 14.71 1.68
CA ALA A 88 1.29 13.95 0.50
C ALA A 88 0.78 12.50 0.56
N ILE A 89 0.80 11.89 1.75
CA ILE A 89 0.24 10.56 1.98
C ILE A 89 -1.28 10.57 1.78
N MET A 90 -1.99 11.55 2.35
CA MET A 90 -3.44 11.70 2.16
C MET A 90 -3.83 11.87 0.69
N GLN A 91 -3.12 12.75 -0.03
CA GLN A 91 -3.37 12.99 -1.45
C GLN A 91 -3.19 11.70 -2.26
N ARG A 92 -2.16 10.91 -1.94
CA ARG A 92 -1.90 9.64 -2.59
C ARG A 92 -3.00 8.61 -2.31
N LEU A 93 -3.44 8.50 -1.06
CA LEU A 93 -4.54 7.60 -0.69
C LEU A 93 -5.85 7.99 -1.41
N ARG A 94 -6.12 9.28 -1.58
CA ARG A 94 -7.24 9.79 -2.40
C ARG A 94 -7.12 9.35 -3.85
N GLN A 95 -5.93 9.48 -4.45
CA GLN A 95 -5.68 9.06 -5.82
C GLN A 95 -5.86 7.54 -6.02
N TRP A 96 -5.46 6.74 -5.03
CA TRP A 96 -5.69 5.29 -5.07
C TRP A 96 -7.15 4.91 -4.92
N GLY A 97 -7.93 5.71 -4.20
CA GLY A 97 -9.35 5.49 -3.98
C GLY A 97 -9.63 4.40 -2.94
N TRP A 98 -10.81 4.50 -2.34
CA TRP A 98 -11.31 3.56 -1.34
C TRP A 98 -12.20 2.49 -1.99
N TYR A 99 -11.98 1.24 -1.58
CA TYR A 99 -12.66 0.03 -2.04
C TYR A 99 -13.18 -0.82 -0.87
N GLY A 100 -12.98 -0.39 0.38
CA GLY A 100 -13.54 -1.06 1.55
C GLY A 100 -15.02 -0.78 1.75
N ALA A 101 -15.61 -1.36 2.80
CA ALA A 101 -17.00 -1.09 3.17
C ALA A 101 -17.20 0.41 3.47
N PRO A 102 -18.32 1.04 3.05
CA PRO A 102 -18.58 2.46 3.30
C PRO A 102 -18.52 2.85 4.78
N GLU A 103 -18.93 1.96 5.68
CA GLU A 103 -18.96 2.20 7.13
C GLU A 103 -17.55 2.18 7.76
N ARG A 104 -16.57 1.64 7.03
CA ARG A 104 -15.15 1.61 7.42
C ARG A 104 -14.32 2.68 6.72
N MET A 105 -14.94 3.52 5.89
CA MET A 105 -14.25 4.58 5.17
C MET A 105 -13.72 5.63 6.16
N PRO A 106 -12.43 6.01 6.10
CA PRO A 106 -11.89 7.02 7.01
C PRO A 106 -12.58 8.38 6.84
N GLY A 107 -12.90 9.05 7.94
CA GLY A 107 -13.67 10.30 7.92
C GLY A 107 -13.03 11.42 7.11
N TRP A 108 -11.70 11.48 7.06
CA TRP A 108 -10.94 12.46 6.28
C TRP A 108 -11.08 12.31 4.75
N LEU A 109 -11.65 11.18 4.29
CA LEU A 109 -11.90 10.91 2.88
C LEU A 109 -13.28 11.43 2.41
N ILE A 110 -14.24 11.60 3.32
CA ILE A 110 -15.66 11.91 3.01
C ILE A 110 -15.87 13.41 2.67
N GLY A 111 -14.95 14.29 3.07
CA GLY A 111 -15.07 15.75 2.94
C GLY A 111 -14.10 16.42 1.96
N ALA A 112 -13.54 15.68 1.00
CA ALA A 112 -12.60 16.19 0.00
C ALA A 112 -13.29 16.60 -1.30
#